data_AF-A0AA86N286-F1
#
_entry.id   AF-A0AA86N286-F1
#
_cell.length_a   1.000
_cell.length_b   1.000
_cell.length_c   1.000
_cell.angle_alpha   90.00
_cell.angle_beta   90.00
_cell.angle_gamma   90.00
#
_symmetry.space_group_name_H-M   'P 1'
#
loop_
_entity.id
_entity.type
_entity.pdbx_description
1 polymer ?
#
loop_
_entity_poly.entity_id
_entity_poly.type
_entity_poly.pdbx_seq_one_letter_code
_entity_poly.pdbx_strand_id
1 'polypeptide(L)' 'MDLSNLTPAEFKELVRGLVDDRLRELLGDPDLGLQLGEALRARLKESLTSGERISGDDLAEKLGLRW' A
#
# COMPACT_ATOMS: atom_id res chain seq x y z
N MET A 1 12.86 -20.94 9.53
CA MET A 1 13.54 -21.05 8.22
C MET A 1 15.02 -20.98 8.50
N ASP A 2 15.79 -21.98 8.08
CA ASP A 2 17.24 -21.93 8.20
C ASP A 2 17.80 -21.14 7.02
N LEU A 3 18.39 -19.97 7.29
CA LEU A 3 18.88 -19.04 6.27
C LEU A 3 19.96 -19.66 5.39
N SER A 4 20.67 -20.66 5.92
CA SER A 4 21.73 -21.37 5.21
C SER A 4 21.23 -22.25 4.05
N ASN A 5 19.93 -22.56 4.01
CA ASN A 5 19.32 -23.44 3.01
C ASN A 5 18.57 -22.69 1.90
N LEU A 6 18.72 -21.37 1.79
CA LEU A 6 18.06 -20.59 0.75
C LEU A 6 18.65 -20.90 -0.63
N THR A 7 17.78 -21.09 -1.61
CA THR A 7 18.19 -21.05 -3.01
C THR A 7 18.66 -19.64 -3.38
N PRO A 8 19.45 -19.48 -4.45
CA PRO A 8 19.88 -18.15 -4.91
C PRO A 8 18.72 -17.19 -5.19
N ALA A 9 17.59 -17.71 -5.66
CA ALA A 9 16.39 -16.91 -5.92
C ALA A 9 15.76 -16.40 -4.61
N GLU A 10 15.57 -17.28 -3.63
CA GLU A 10 15.01 -16.92 -2.32
C GLU A 10 15.94 -15.97 -1.56
N PHE A 11 17.26 -16.16 -1.66
CA PHE A 11 18.23 -15.24 -1.09
C PHE A 11 18.13 -13.84 -1.73
N LYS A 12 17.96 -13.76 -3.05
CA LYS A 12 17.78 -12.49 -3.75
C LYS A 12 16.47 -11.79 -3.35
N GLU A 13 15.40 -12.54 -3.15
CA GLU A 13 14.15 -11.98 -2.63
C GLU A 13 14.30 -11.46 -1.20
N LEU A 14 14.98 -12.19 -0.33
CA LEU A 14 15.25 -11.76 1.04
C LEU A 14 16.03 -10.44 1.06
N VAL A 15 17.13 -10.35 0.30
CA VAL A 15 17.95 -9.13 0.23
C VAL A 15 17.14 -7.95 -0.31
N ARG A 16 16.33 -8.17 -1.35
CA ARG A 16 15.45 -7.12 -1.89
C ARG A 16 14.45 -6.63 -0.84
N GLY A 17 13.77 -7.53 -0.13
CA GLY A 17 12.84 -7.15 0.93
C GLY A 17 13.51 -6.32 2.02
N LEU A 18 14.69 -6.74 2.48
CA LEU A 18 15.46 -5.99 3.49
C LEU A 18 15.85 -4.58 3.02
N VAL A 19 16.21 -4.43 1.74
CA VAL A 19 16.53 -3.12 1.15
C VAL A 19 15.28 -2.27 1.04
N ASP A 20 14.17 -2.82 0.56
CA ASP A 20 12.90 -2.10 0.42
C ASP A 20 12.38 -1.61 1.77
N ASP A 21 12.43 -2.45 2.81
CA ASP A 21 12.09 -2.10 4.18
C ASP A 21 12.96 -0.94 4.67
N ARG A 22 14.28 -1.03 4.46
CA ARG A 22 15.20 0.02 4.90
C ARG A 22 15.00 1.34 4.14
N LEU A 23 14.70 1.27 2.85
CA LEU A 23 14.39 2.45 2.04
C LEU A 23 13.09 3.11 2.50
N ARG A 24 12.06 2.31 2.81
CA ARG A 24 10.79 2.83 3.34
C ARG A 24 10.98 3.52 4.69
N GLU A 25 11.79 2.96 5.59
CA GLU A 25 12.15 3.60 6.86
C GLU A 25 12.91 4.92 6.66
N LEU A 26 13.84 4.96 5.70
CA LEU A 26 14.72 6.10 5.50
C LEU A 26 14.03 7.26 4.78
N LEU A 27 13.27 6.95 3.72
CA LEU A 27 12.62 7.93 2.85
C LEU A 27 11.25 8.37 3.40
N GLY A 28 10.61 7.53 4.22
CA GLY A 28 9.31 7.81 4.79
C GLY A 28 8.18 7.78 3.78
N ASP A 29 7.05 8.41 4.13
CA ASP A 29 5.93 8.60 3.22
C ASP A 29 6.25 9.74 2.23
N PRO A 30 6.38 9.45 0.92
CA PRO A 30 6.71 10.46 -0.08
C PRO A 30 5.62 11.54 -0.22
N ASP A 31 4.40 11.26 0.22
CA ASP A 31 3.26 12.18 0.16
C ASP A 31 3.08 12.98 1.46
N LEU A 32 3.94 12.76 2.47
CA LEU A 32 3.81 13.40 3.77
C LEU A 32 3.89 14.93 3.65
N GLY A 33 2.80 15.59 4.05
CA GLY A 33 2.69 17.06 4.03
C GLY A 33 2.23 17.64 2.69
N LEU A 34 1.99 16.82 1.67
CA LEU A 34 1.38 17.27 0.43
C LEU A 34 -0.11 17.55 0.61
N GLN A 35 -0.61 18.56 -0.11
CA GLN A 35 -2.05 18.81 -0.18
C GLN A 35 -2.69 17.93 -1.25
N LEU A 36 -3.93 17.52 -0.98
CA LEU A 36 -4.80 16.89 -1.97
C LEU A 36 -5.00 17.83 -3.18
N GLY A 37 -4.74 17.33 -4.39
CA GLY A 37 -5.04 18.07 -5.60
C GLY A 37 -6.54 18.39 -5.71
N GLU A 38 -6.87 19.55 -6.29
CA GLU A 38 -8.24 20.07 -6.35
C GLU A 38 -9.24 19.09 -7.01
N ALA A 39 -8.81 18.38 -8.06
CA ALA A 39 -9.65 17.37 -8.72
C ALA A 39 -10.04 16.21 -7.78
N LEU A 40 -9.08 15.72 -6.98
CA LEU A 40 -9.32 14.66 -6.02
C LEU A 40 -10.17 15.17 -4.85
N ARG A 41 -9.93 16.41 -4.41
CA ARG A 41 -10.74 17.08 -3.39
C ARG A 41 -12.21 17.23 -3.80
N ALA A 42 -12.47 17.62 -5.05
CA ALA A 42 -13.82 17.73 -5.58
C ALA A 42 -14.54 16.38 -5.62
N ARG A 43 -13.89 15.34 -6.16
CA ARG A 43 -14.42 13.96 -6.18
C ARG A 43 -14.73 13.42 -4.79
N LEU A 44 -13.85 13.70 -3.81
CA LEU A 44 -14.07 13.26 -2.44
C LEU A 44 -15.29 13.94 -1.82
N LYS A 45 -15.48 15.25 -2.05
CA LYS A 45 -16.68 15.97 -1.56
C LYS A 45 -17.97 15.38 -2.15
N GLU A 46 -17.97 15.09 -3.44
CA GLU A 46 -19.12 14.46 -4.11
C GLU A 46 -19.45 13.09 -3.50
N SER A 47 -18.43 12.22 -3.35
CA SER A 47 -18.58 10.90 -2.74
C SER A 47 -19.03 10.96 -1.27
N LEU A 48 -18.57 11.95 -0.51
CA LEU A 48 -19.03 12.14 0.87
C LEU A 48 -20.50 12.55 0.92
N THR A 49 -20.98 13.31 -0.07
CA THR A 49 -22.35 13.82 -0.14
C THR A 49 -23.35 12.76 -0.65
N SER A 50 -22.93 11.80 -1.49
CA SER A 50 -23.85 10.82 -2.11
C SER A 50 -24.44 9.80 -1.14
N GLY A 51 -23.90 9.67 0.09
CA GLY A 51 -24.40 8.77 1.14
C GLY A 51 -24.20 7.28 0.86
N GLU A 52 -23.78 6.89 -0.34
CA GLU A 52 -23.50 5.50 -0.70
C GLU A 52 -22.25 5.01 0.04
N ARG A 53 -22.38 3.89 0.74
CA ARG A 53 -21.30 3.26 1.51
C ARG A 53 -21.31 1.76 1.23
N ILE A 54 -20.13 1.19 1.12
CA ILE A 54 -19.90 -0.26 1.04
C ILE A 54 -19.06 -0.67 2.25
N SER A 55 -19.19 -1.93 2.68
CA SER A 55 -18.33 -2.44 3.74
C SER A 55 -16.88 -2.58 3.24
N GLY A 56 -15.94 -2.61 4.18
CA GLY A 56 -14.54 -2.90 3.85
C GLY A 56 -14.39 -4.27 3.19
N ASP A 57 -15.12 -5.26 3.67
CA ASP A 57 -15.08 -6.63 3.15
C ASP A 57 -15.57 -6.70 1.69
N ASP A 58 -16.69 -6.04 1.38
CA ASP A 58 -17.21 -5.96 0.00
C ASP A 58 -16.22 -5.26 -0.94
N LEU A 59 -15.51 -4.24 -0.44
CA LEU A 59 -14.48 -3.54 -1.21
C LEU A 59 -13.26 -4.43 -1.45
N ALA A 60 -12.82 -5.19 -0.44
CA ALA A 60 -11.71 -6.12 -0.55
C ALA A 60 -11.97 -7.18 -1.62
N GLU A 61 -13.17 -7.78 -1.58
CA GLU A 61 -13.60 -8.80 -2.55
C GLU A 61 -13.61 -8.24 -3.96
N LYS A 62 -14.18 -7.03 -4.18
CA LYS A 62 -14.19 -6.36 -5.49
C LYS A 62 -12.79 -6.09 -6.04
N LEU A 63 -11.84 -5.77 -5.17
CA LEU A 63 -10.46 -5.45 -5.57
C LEU A 63 -9.52 -6.66 -5.58
N GLY A 64 -10.01 -7.86 -5.21
CA GLY A 64 -9.18 -9.06 -5.09
C GLY A 64 -8.09 -8.94 -4.01
N LEU A 65 -8.30 -8.08 -3.01
CA LEU A 65 -7.38 -7.88 -1.90
C LEU A 65 -7.63 -8.93 -0.81
N ARG A 66 -6.56 -9.41 -0.18
CA ARG A 66 -6.62 -10.32 0.97
C ARG A 66 -5.94 -9.63 2.15
N TRP A 67 -6.67 -9.42 3.23
CA TRP A 67 -6.17 -8.90 4.51
C TRP A 67 -6.73 -9.71 5.68
#